data_AF-A0A2W4KGG5-F1
#
_entry.id   AF-A0A2W4KGG5-F1
#
_cell.length_a   1.000
_cell.length_b   1.000
_cell.length_c   1.000
_cell.angle_alpha   90.00
_cell.angle_beta   90.00
_cell.angle_gamma   90.00
#
_symmetry.space_group_name_H-M   'P 1'
#
loop_
_entity.id
_entity.type
_entity.pdbx_description
1 polymer ?
#
loop_
_entity_poly.entity_id
_entity_poly.type
_entity_poly.pdbx_seq_one_letter_code
_entity_poly.pdbx_strand_id
1 'polypeptide(L)'
;MLGIPLGTAVVATLIGPDPVIESLWTYQWQNRIWERIAGARFSLVIGPNYSVYGDHPRFEHRLNIKRSILAAARMRMFGVPAVPSVYVWRMEDVDALARWGNEVGLDALAVNFQTFYNYREWDRVLPLLLALRDALPQGVRWFFPGVSSRERIEVLRELFPGAVFLTLRPYECAAHGRRLRDDGREERILARPEDLLEENLRVVARWAEGGRSKSDARDTLPVRV
;
A
#
# COMPACT_ATOMS: atom_id res chain seq x y z
N MET A 1 25.79 -7.70 6.42
CA MET A 1 25.25 -7.21 5.14
C MET A 1 24.10 -8.15 4.76
N LEU A 2 22.91 -7.66 4.42
CA LEU A 2 21.64 -8.43 4.37
C LEU A 2 21.52 -9.50 3.26
N GLY A 3 22.62 -9.89 2.60
CA GLY A 3 22.59 -10.85 1.48
C GLY A 3 21.87 -10.36 0.22
N ILE A 4 21.49 -9.08 0.16
CA ILE A 4 20.79 -8.47 -0.98
C ILE A 4 21.82 -8.20 -2.09
N PRO A 5 21.55 -8.63 -3.34
CA PRO A 5 22.44 -8.34 -4.48
C PRO A 5 22.73 -6.84 -4.64
N LEU A 6 23.94 -6.52 -5.10
CA LEU A 6 24.32 -5.13 -5.36
C LEU A 6 23.42 -4.54 -6.46
N GLY A 7 22.89 -3.34 -6.22
CA GLY A 7 22.02 -2.64 -7.17
C GLY A 7 20.52 -2.98 -7.02
N THR A 8 20.13 -3.90 -6.15
CA THR A 8 18.70 -4.11 -5.83
C THR A 8 18.14 -2.87 -5.13
N ALA A 9 17.08 -2.29 -5.71
CA ALA A 9 16.36 -1.19 -5.10
C ALA A 9 15.69 -1.64 -3.79
N VAL A 10 15.91 -0.89 -2.72
CA VAL A 10 15.30 -1.18 -1.40
C VAL A 10 14.25 -0.12 -1.12
N VAL A 11 13.00 -0.56 -0.97
CA VAL A 11 11.86 0.27 -0.61
C VAL A 11 11.55 0.09 0.86
N ALA A 12 11.48 1.19 1.61
CA ALA A 12 11.00 1.17 2.99
C ALA A 12 9.49 1.46 3.03
N THR A 13 8.75 0.75 3.87
CA THR A 13 7.36 1.06 4.18
C THR A 13 7.24 1.31 5.67
N LEU A 14 6.84 2.52 6.05
CA LEU A 14 6.78 2.94 7.45
C LEU A 14 5.43 2.55 8.06
N ILE A 15 5.32 1.29 8.41
CA ILE A 15 4.15 0.70 9.08
C ILE A 15 4.57 0.09 10.40
N GLY A 16 3.67 0.07 11.36
CA GLY A 16 3.90 -0.53 12.66
C GLY A 16 2.69 -0.38 13.57
N PRO A 17 2.72 -1.01 14.76
CA PRO A 17 1.69 -0.80 15.76
C PRO A 17 1.50 0.69 16.08
N ASP A 18 0.26 1.11 16.36
CA ASP A 18 -0.08 2.51 16.63
C ASP A 18 0.87 3.20 17.64
N PRO A 19 1.26 2.59 18.80
CA PRO A 19 2.20 3.23 19.72
C PRO A 19 3.57 3.56 19.11
N VAL A 20 4.05 2.73 18.18
CA VAL A 20 5.34 2.93 17.51
C VAL A 20 5.25 4.06 16.49
N ILE A 21 4.18 4.09 15.70
CA ILE A 21 3.97 5.13 14.70
C ILE A 21 3.66 6.49 15.34
N GLU A 22 2.89 6.53 16.43
CA GLU A 22 2.66 7.76 17.20
C GLU A 22 3.94 8.27 17.85
N SER A 23 4.81 7.37 18.32
CA SER A 23 6.14 7.72 18.84
C SER A 23 7.03 8.30 17.74
N LEU A 24 6.96 7.77 16.51
CA LEU A 24 7.67 8.33 15.36
C LEU A 24 7.28 9.79 15.14
N TRP A 25 5.99 10.14 15.17
CA TRP A 25 5.54 11.53 15.05
C TRP A 25 6.01 12.40 16.23
N THR A 26 5.86 11.89 17.45
CA THR A 26 6.14 12.62 18.69
C THR A 26 7.62 12.97 18.81
N TYR A 27 8.50 12.02 18.51
CA TYR A 27 9.93 12.13 18.74
C TYR A 27 10.74 12.43 17.47
N GLN A 28 10.07 12.76 16.35
CA GLN A 28 10.71 12.92 15.03
C GLN A 28 11.90 13.89 15.04
N TRP A 29 11.79 14.99 15.78
CA TRP A 29 12.81 16.04 15.85
C TRP A 29 13.93 15.69 16.81
N GLN A 30 13.57 15.22 18.01
CA GLN A 30 14.52 14.84 19.04
C GLN A 30 15.45 13.72 18.54
N ASN A 31 14.90 12.77 17.78
CA ASN A 31 15.64 11.63 17.26
C ASN A 31 16.14 11.81 15.82
N ARG A 32 15.97 12.99 15.21
CA ARG A 32 16.39 13.30 13.83
C ARG A 32 15.98 12.22 12.83
N ILE A 33 14.72 11.78 12.94
CA ILE A 33 14.23 10.57 12.27
C ILE A 33 14.35 10.70 10.75
N TRP A 34 14.06 11.88 10.19
CA TRP A 34 14.08 12.10 8.75
C TRP A 34 15.49 12.08 8.18
N GLU A 35 16.48 12.65 8.88
CA GLU A 35 17.88 12.56 8.47
C GLU A 35 18.42 11.13 8.56
N ARG A 36 17.99 10.37 9.57
CA ARG A 36 18.36 8.95 9.71
C ARG A 36 17.79 8.11 8.58
N ILE A 37 16.53 8.35 8.18
CA ILE A 37 15.93 7.71 7.02
C ILE A 37 16.68 8.08 5.73
N ALA A 38 17.06 9.36 5.58
CA ALA A 38 17.87 9.79 4.43
C ALA A 38 19.25 9.12 4.39
N GLY A 39 19.90 9.02 5.54
CA GLY A 39 21.19 8.32 5.68
C GLY A 39 21.13 6.83 5.34
N ALA A 40 19.96 6.20 5.45
CA ALA A 40 19.75 4.80 5.08
C ALA A 40 19.67 4.55 3.57
N ARG A 41 19.56 5.61 2.75
CA ARG A 41 19.61 5.56 1.27
C ARG A 41 18.62 4.59 0.63
N PHE A 42 17.40 4.53 1.15
CA PHE A 42 16.31 3.81 0.49
C PHE A 42 16.02 4.41 -0.90
N SER A 43 15.71 3.55 -1.87
CA SER A 43 15.34 3.97 -3.23
C SER A 43 13.98 4.65 -3.25
N LEU A 44 13.11 4.29 -2.31
CA LEU A 44 11.79 4.88 -2.11
C LEU A 44 11.36 4.64 -0.65
N VAL A 45 10.63 5.59 -0.07
CA VAL A 45 9.97 5.42 1.23
C VAL A 45 8.47 5.63 1.08
N ILE A 46 7.68 4.61 1.38
CA ILE A 46 6.25 4.78 1.62
C ILE A 46 6.09 5.33 3.04
N GLY A 47 5.51 6.53 3.12
CA GLY A 47 5.42 7.33 4.32
C GLY A 47 4.66 6.66 5.45
N PRO A 48 4.78 7.19 6.68
CA PRO A 48 4.19 6.60 7.86
C PRO A 48 2.67 6.52 7.73
N ASN A 49 2.14 5.32 7.94
CA ASN A 49 0.71 5.09 7.95
C ASN A 49 0.13 5.36 9.34
N TYR A 50 -0.60 6.47 9.50
CA TYR A 50 -1.34 6.76 10.73
C TYR A 50 -2.78 6.27 10.58
N SER A 51 -3.19 5.37 11.46
CA SER A 51 -4.47 4.66 11.39
C SER A 51 -5.68 5.60 11.32
N VAL A 52 -6.67 5.25 10.49
CA VAL A 52 -7.94 5.98 10.36
C VAL A 52 -9.07 4.97 10.60
N TYR A 53 -9.71 5.05 11.77
CA TYR A 53 -10.80 4.15 12.16
C TYR A 53 -12.17 4.79 11.91
N GLY A 54 -13.12 4.05 11.36
CA GLY A 54 -14.38 4.60 10.88
C GLY A 54 -15.27 5.29 11.93
N ASP A 55 -15.12 4.90 13.18
CA ASP A 55 -15.82 5.40 14.37
C ASP A 55 -15.09 6.54 15.09
N HIS A 56 -13.85 6.85 14.70
CA HIS A 56 -13.10 7.97 15.27
C HIS A 56 -13.60 9.35 14.79
N PRO A 57 -13.38 10.42 15.56
CA PRO A 57 -13.74 11.78 15.17
C PRO A 57 -13.07 12.21 13.87
N ARG A 58 -13.79 13.00 13.05
CA ARG A 58 -13.26 13.49 11.77
C ARG A 58 -12.00 14.34 11.90
N PHE A 59 -11.82 15.02 13.02
CA PHE A 59 -10.58 15.74 13.30
C PHE A 59 -9.37 14.80 13.32
N GLU A 60 -9.49 13.61 13.95
CA GLU A 60 -8.40 12.64 14.02
C GLU A 60 -8.06 12.08 12.63
N HIS A 61 -9.08 11.79 11.82
CA HIS A 61 -8.87 11.32 10.44
C HIS A 61 -8.01 12.31 9.65
N ARG A 62 -8.39 13.59 9.70
CA ARG A 62 -7.67 14.68 9.00
C ARG A 62 -6.27 14.87 9.55
N LEU A 63 -6.11 14.80 10.87
CA LEU A 63 -4.81 14.90 11.51
C LEU A 63 -3.86 13.79 11.03
N ASN A 64 -4.33 12.54 11.02
CA ASN A 64 -3.54 11.38 10.63
C ASN A 64 -3.15 11.39 9.14
N ILE A 65 -4.09 11.74 8.26
CA ILE A 65 -3.79 11.97 6.83
C ILE A 65 -2.73 13.07 6.67
N LYS A 66 -2.90 14.21 7.35
CA LYS A 66 -1.96 15.33 7.30
C LYS A 66 -0.56 14.96 7.82
N ARG A 67 -0.47 14.16 8.88
CA ARG A 67 0.81 13.69 9.44
C ARG A 67 1.60 12.87 8.42
N SER A 68 0.93 12.00 7.67
CA SER A 68 1.56 11.22 6.59
C SER A 68 2.08 12.11 5.48
N ILE A 69 1.27 13.08 5.01
CA ILE A 69 1.66 14.06 3.99
C ILE A 69 2.89 14.86 4.43
N LEU A 70 2.88 15.38 5.66
CA LEU A 70 3.99 16.17 6.20
C LEU A 70 5.26 15.33 6.37
N ALA A 71 5.15 14.07 6.79
CA ALA A 71 6.29 13.18 6.89
C ALA A 71 6.92 12.91 5.51
N ALA A 72 6.10 12.63 4.49
CA ALA A 72 6.59 12.47 3.12
C ALA A 72 7.28 13.74 2.60
N ALA A 73 6.68 14.91 2.80
CA ALA A 73 7.27 16.18 2.41
C ALA A 73 8.62 16.43 3.11
N ARG A 74 8.72 16.14 4.41
CA ARG A 74 9.98 16.27 5.17
C ARG A 74 11.07 15.35 4.63
N MET A 75 10.75 14.10 4.36
CA MET A 75 11.70 13.16 3.76
C MET A 75 12.19 13.65 2.38
N ARG A 76 11.29 14.19 1.55
CA ARG A 76 11.65 14.81 0.26
C ARG A 76 12.59 16.01 0.42
N MET A 77 12.42 16.84 1.46
CA MET A 77 13.33 17.94 1.76
C MET A 77 14.76 17.47 2.09
N PHE A 78 14.91 16.25 2.61
CA PHE A 78 16.23 15.62 2.84
C PHE A 78 16.72 14.79 1.64
N GLY A 79 16.09 14.93 0.46
CA GLY A 79 16.50 14.25 -0.77
C GLY A 79 16.06 12.79 -0.86
N VAL A 80 15.13 12.35 0.00
CA VAL A 80 14.59 10.99 -0.04
C VAL A 80 13.34 10.95 -0.91
N PRO A 81 13.30 10.11 -1.97
CA PRO A 81 12.06 9.84 -2.68
C PRO A 81 11.04 9.24 -1.71
N ALA A 82 9.95 9.96 -1.44
CA ALA A 82 8.95 9.54 -0.47
C ALA A 82 7.53 9.70 -1.01
N VAL A 83 6.66 8.75 -0.71
CA VAL A 83 5.25 8.73 -1.12
C VAL A 83 4.38 8.82 0.13
N PRO A 84 3.44 9.76 0.24
CA PRO A 84 2.52 9.79 1.38
C PRO A 84 1.61 8.56 1.36
N SER A 85 1.40 7.95 2.54
CA SER A 85 0.48 6.82 2.75
C SER A 85 -0.77 7.30 3.48
N VAL A 86 -1.89 7.37 2.78
CA VAL A 86 -3.14 7.96 3.29
C VAL A 86 -4.28 6.94 3.29
N TYR A 87 -5.38 7.34 3.92
CA TYR A 87 -6.69 6.69 3.81
C TYR A 87 -7.67 7.64 3.13
N VAL A 88 -8.67 7.06 2.46
CA VAL A 88 -9.86 7.78 1.99
C VAL A 88 -11.08 7.14 2.64
N TRP A 89 -11.83 7.92 3.43
CA TRP A 89 -12.97 7.38 4.17
C TRP A 89 -14.30 8.07 3.81
N ARG A 90 -14.22 9.31 3.32
CA ARG A 90 -15.36 10.10 2.84
C ARG A 90 -14.98 10.99 1.66
N MET A 91 -15.98 11.55 0.98
CA MET A 91 -15.76 12.48 -0.13
C MET A 91 -14.97 13.72 0.27
N GLU A 92 -15.09 14.20 1.52
CA GLU A 92 -14.30 15.35 1.93
C GLU A 92 -12.79 15.00 1.99
N ASP A 93 -12.42 13.73 2.20
CA ASP A 93 -11.02 13.26 2.06
C ASP A 93 -10.55 13.36 0.62
N VAL A 94 -11.40 12.95 -0.32
CA VAL A 94 -11.17 13.10 -1.76
C VAL A 94 -10.94 14.56 -2.12
N ASP A 95 -11.84 15.46 -1.74
CA ASP A 95 -11.75 16.88 -2.10
C ASP A 95 -10.47 17.54 -1.55
N ALA A 96 -10.10 17.21 -0.31
CA ALA A 96 -8.93 17.79 0.32
C ALA A 96 -7.62 17.26 -0.30
N LEU A 97 -7.55 15.95 -0.55
CA LEU A 97 -6.39 15.31 -1.18
C LEU A 97 -6.26 15.74 -2.64
N ALA A 98 -7.35 15.86 -3.38
CA ALA A 98 -7.36 16.37 -4.75
C ALA A 98 -6.86 17.81 -4.80
N ARG A 99 -7.39 18.69 -3.95
CA ARG A 99 -6.95 20.10 -3.89
C ARG A 99 -5.45 20.19 -3.61
N TRP A 100 -4.99 19.53 -2.55
CA TRP A 100 -3.58 19.51 -2.18
C TRP A 100 -2.72 18.90 -3.29
N GLY A 101 -3.14 17.77 -3.86
CA GLY A 101 -2.40 17.05 -4.89
C GLY A 101 -2.25 17.85 -6.18
N ASN A 102 -3.27 18.60 -6.59
CA ASN A 102 -3.19 19.50 -7.74
C ASN A 102 -2.30 20.72 -7.45
N GLU A 103 -2.37 21.28 -6.24
CA GLU A 103 -1.54 22.43 -5.85
C GLU A 103 -0.04 22.10 -5.88
N VAL A 104 0.35 20.91 -5.42
CA VAL A 104 1.76 20.50 -5.34
C VAL A 104 2.27 19.73 -6.55
N GLY A 105 1.42 19.46 -7.54
CA GLY A 105 1.77 18.60 -8.68
C GLY A 105 2.15 17.19 -8.23
N LEU A 106 1.27 16.53 -7.47
CA LEU A 106 1.52 15.21 -6.90
C LEU A 106 1.88 14.19 -7.99
N ASP A 107 2.93 13.42 -7.74
CA ASP A 107 3.51 12.43 -8.65
C ASP A 107 3.24 10.98 -8.23
N ALA A 108 3.03 10.76 -6.93
CA ALA A 108 2.76 9.45 -6.37
C ALA A 108 1.93 9.53 -5.09
N LEU A 109 1.06 8.54 -4.88
CA LEU A 109 0.23 8.41 -3.69
C LEU A 109 0.09 6.94 -3.28
N ALA A 110 0.22 6.67 -1.97
CA ALA A 110 -0.09 5.36 -1.41
C ALA A 110 -1.43 5.41 -0.68
N VAL A 111 -2.30 4.43 -0.93
CA VAL A 111 -3.56 4.23 -0.19
C VAL A 111 -3.51 2.89 0.51
N ASN A 112 -3.60 2.90 1.84
CA ASN A 112 -3.38 1.70 2.64
C ASN A 112 -4.64 0.83 2.75
N PHE A 113 -4.47 -0.48 2.50
CA PHE A 113 -5.49 -1.51 2.56
C PHE A 113 -5.29 -2.59 3.64
N GLN A 114 -4.27 -2.49 4.48
CA GLN A 114 -3.90 -3.53 5.46
C GLN A 114 -5.00 -3.83 6.48
N THR A 115 -5.86 -2.87 6.77
CA THR A 115 -6.93 -2.99 7.76
C THR A 115 -8.32 -3.12 7.15
N PHE A 116 -8.45 -3.25 5.82
CA PHE A 116 -9.75 -3.47 5.17
C PHE A 116 -10.11 -4.95 5.13
N TYR A 117 -10.63 -5.43 6.25
CA TYR A 117 -10.85 -6.86 6.48
C TYR A 117 -12.12 -7.40 5.82
N ASN A 118 -13.11 -6.55 5.50
CA ASN A 118 -14.39 -7.01 4.98
C ASN A 118 -14.79 -6.37 3.64
N TYR A 119 -15.74 -7.01 2.94
CA TYR A 119 -16.25 -6.53 1.65
C TYR A 119 -17.00 -5.19 1.75
N ARG A 120 -17.64 -4.88 2.90
CA ARG A 120 -18.37 -3.62 3.06
C ARG A 120 -17.44 -2.41 3.05
N GLU A 121 -16.25 -2.56 3.63
CA GLU A 121 -15.23 -1.51 3.58
C GLU A 121 -14.69 -1.33 2.17
N TRP A 122 -14.49 -2.42 1.43
CA TRP A 122 -14.09 -2.38 0.03
C TRP A 122 -15.11 -1.63 -0.84
N ASP A 123 -16.40 -2.01 -0.76
CA ASP A 123 -17.49 -1.40 -1.54
C ASP A 123 -17.66 0.09 -1.20
N ARG A 124 -17.31 0.49 0.03
CA ARG A 124 -17.30 1.88 0.47
C ARG A 124 -16.11 2.66 -0.09
N VAL A 125 -14.91 2.08 -0.06
CA VAL A 125 -13.65 2.79 -0.34
C VAL A 125 -13.37 2.88 -1.83
N LEU A 126 -13.73 1.85 -2.61
CA LEU A 126 -13.44 1.81 -4.04
C LEU A 126 -14.03 3.01 -4.82
N PRO A 127 -15.30 3.42 -4.62
CA PRO A 127 -15.85 4.62 -5.27
C PRO A 127 -15.10 5.90 -4.89
N LEU A 128 -14.66 6.03 -3.63
CA LEU A 128 -13.88 7.18 -3.16
C LEU A 128 -12.49 7.21 -3.82
N LEU A 129 -11.87 6.05 -3.98
CA LEU A 129 -10.59 5.92 -4.63
C LEU A 129 -10.67 6.28 -6.12
N LEU A 130 -11.74 5.86 -6.80
CA LEU A 130 -12.02 6.24 -8.19
C LEU A 130 -12.25 7.75 -8.32
N ALA A 131 -13.06 8.34 -7.44
CA ALA A 131 -13.27 9.79 -7.42
C ALA A 131 -11.95 10.56 -7.18
N LEU A 132 -11.09 10.06 -6.29
CA LEU A 132 -9.78 10.66 -6.05
C LEU A 132 -8.84 10.53 -7.26
N ARG A 133 -8.86 9.38 -7.94
CA ARG A 133 -8.11 9.17 -9.18
C ARG A 133 -8.47 10.21 -10.23
N ASP A 134 -9.76 10.40 -10.44
CA ASP A 134 -10.28 11.28 -11.48
C ASP A 134 -10.06 12.77 -11.14
N ALA A 135 -9.93 13.09 -9.85
CA ALA A 135 -9.69 14.45 -9.36
C ALA A 135 -8.20 14.83 -9.21
N LEU A 136 -7.27 13.87 -9.26
CA LEU A 136 -5.83 14.12 -9.14
C LEU A 136 -5.16 14.40 -10.50
N PRO A 137 -3.94 14.98 -10.50
CA PRO A 137 -3.16 15.14 -11.73
C PRO A 137 -2.99 13.84 -12.50
N GLN A 138 -3.00 13.94 -13.83
CA GLN A 138 -2.71 12.80 -14.70
C GLN A 138 -1.28 12.29 -14.46
N GLY A 139 -1.12 10.96 -14.47
CA GLY A 139 0.19 10.33 -14.29
C GLY A 139 0.62 10.09 -12.83
N VAL A 140 -0.22 10.40 -11.84
CA VAL A 140 0.02 9.98 -10.45
C VAL A 140 0.22 8.47 -10.38
N ARG A 141 1.35 8.04 -9.81
CA ARG A 141 1.63 6.63 -9.55
C ARG A 141 0.97 6.17 -8.25
N TRP A 142 0.22 5.08 -8.33
CA TRP A 142 -0.52 4.53 -7.21
C TRP A 142 0.24 3.39 -6.53
N PHE A 143 0.28 3.43 -5.20
CA PHE A 143 0.81 2.37 -4.36
C PHE A 143 -0.31 1.83 -3.47
N PHE A 144 -0.47 0.52 -3.41
CA PHE A 144 -1.51 -0.13 -2.63
C PHE A 144 -0.89 -1.10 -1.61
N PRO A 145 -0.39 -0.58 -0.47
CA PRO A 145 0.05 -1.43 0.63
C PRO A 145 -1.11 -2.17 1.26
N GLY A 146 -0.93 -3.47 1.53
CA GLY A 146 -1.89 -4.30 2.25
C GLY A 146 -2.95 -5.00 1.41
N VAL A 147 -2.97 -4.82 0.09
CA VAL A 147 -3.87 -5.59 -0.77
C VAL A 147 -3.33 -7.01 -0.88
N SER A 148 -4.13 -7.98 -0.43
CA SER A 148 -3.70 -9.36 -0.26
C SER A 148 -4.52 -10.36 -1.08
N SER A 149 -5.78 -10.06 -1.43
CA SER A 149 -6.61 -10.98 -2.23
C SER A 149 -6.37 -10.82 -3.73
N ARG A 150 -6.53 -11.93 -4.46
CA ARG A 150 -6.38 -11.96 -5.92
C ARG A 150 -7.37 -11.01 -6.59
N GLU A 151 -8.63 -11.11 -6.22
CA GLU A 151 -9.75 -10.38 -6.82
C GLU A 151 -9.54 -8.87 -6.67
N ARG A 152 -9.09 -8.42 -5.49
CA ARG A 152 -8.83 -7.00 -5.24
C ARG A 152 -7.62 -6.48 -6.01
N ILE A 153 -6.56 -7.31 -6.15
CA ILE A 153 -5.40 -6.97 -6.98
C ILE A 153 -5.83 -6.84 -8.44
N GLU A 154 -6.62 -7.78 -8.97
CA GLU A 154 -7.10 -7.74 -10.35
C GLU A 154 -7.94 -6.49 -10.61
N VAL A 155 -8.90 -6.19 -9.74
CA VAL A 155 -9.74 -4.98 -9.86
C VAL A 155 -8.90 -3.71 -9.83
N LEU A 156 -7.97 -3.57 -8.88
CA LEU A 156 -7.12 -2.38 -8.79
C LEU A 156 -6.15 -2.26 -9.96
N ARG A 157 -5.62 -3.38 -10.46
CA ARG A 157 -4.73 -3.39 -11.63
C ARG A 157 -5.45 -2.87 -12.87
N GLU A 158 -6.71 -3.26 -13.06
CA GLU A 158 -7.52 -2.80 -14.19
C GLU A 158 -7.91 -1.32 -14.05
N LEU A 159 -8.26 -0.88 -12.84
CA LEU A 159 -8.72 0.50 -12.59
C LEU A 159 -7.57 1.51 -12.43
N PHE A 160 -6.37 1.04 -12.09
CA PHE A 160 -5.17 1.86 -11.85
C PHE A 160 -3.98 1.27 -12.61
N PRO A 161 -3.89 1.48 -13.93
CA PRO A 161 -2.79 0.98 -14.74
C PRO A 161 -1.42 1.44 -14.20
N GLY A 162 -0.50 0.49 -14.02
CA GLY A 162 0.83 0.77 -13.48
C GLY A 162 0.89 0.98 -11.97
N ALA A 163 -0.17 0.61 -11.24
CA ALA A 163 -0.15 0.57 -9.78
C ALA A 163 0.88 -0.43 -9.24
N VAL A 164 1.42 -0.12 -8.06
CA VAL A 164 2.38 -0.95 -7.34
C VAL A 164 1.71 -1.55 -6.11
N PHE A 165 1.72 -2.87 -5.99
CA PHE A 165 1.16 -3.59 -4.85
C PHE A 165 2.26 -3.92 -3.84
N LEU A 166 2.02 -3.64 -2.55
CA LEU A 166 2.94 -3.98 -1.47
C LEU A 166 2.22 -4.93 -0.51
N THR A 167 2.71 -6.16 -0.38
CA THR A 167 2.02 -7.18 0.41
C THR A 167 2.99 -8.09 1.14
N LEU A 168 2.66 -8.42 2.39
CA LEU A 168 3.37 -9.40 3.20
C LEU A 168 2.80 -10.81 3.02
N ARG A 169 1.68 -10.98 2.28
CA ARG A 169 0.97 -12.25 2.16
C ARG A 169 1.88 -13.43 1.73
N PRO A 170 2.77 -13.29 0.73
CA PRO A 170 3.67 -14.39 0.36
C PRO A 170 4.54 -14.88 1.50
N TYR A 171 5.08 -13.95 2.28
CA TYR A 171 5.90 -14.21 3.45
C TYR A 171 5.07 -14.80 4.58
N GLU A 172 3.92 -14.22 4.89
CA GLU A 172 3.02 -14.72 5.94
C GLU A 172 2.55 -16.14 5.64
N CYS A 173 2.18 -16.46 4.40
CA CYS A 173 1.80 -17.81 4.02
C CYS A 173 2.99 -18.78 4.19
N ALA A 174 4.18 -18.42 3.69
CA ALA A 174 5.37 -19.25 3.78
C ALA A 174 5.80 -19.52 5.24
N ALA A 175 5.81 -18.49 6.08
CA ALA A 175 6.14 -18.58 7.51
C ALA A 175 5.21 -19.52 8.29
N HIS A 176 3.99 -19.73 7.79
CA HIS A 176 3.03 -20.66 8.37
C HIS A 176 2.91 -22.00 7.61
N GLY A 177 3.83 -22.31 6.69
CA GLY A 177 3.80 -23.55 5.91
C GLY A 177 2.62 -23.64 4.94
N ARG A 178 2.21 -22.49 4.36
CA ARG A 178 1.12 -22.40 3.39
C ARG A 178 1.63 -21.95 2.02
N ARG A 179 1.15 -22.63 0.97
CA ARG A 179 1.31 -22.24 -0.42
C ARG A 179 0.08 -21.48 -0.91
N LEU A 180 0.29 -20.36 -1.58
CA LEU A 180 -0.72 -19.63 -2.34
C LEU A 180 -0.96 -20.32 -3.69
N ARG A 181 -2.22 -20.50 -4.05
CA ARG A 181 -2.65 -21.07 -5.34
C ARG A 181 -3.09 -19.94 -6.26
N ASP A 182 -3.07 -20.17 -7.57
CA ASP A 182 -3.47 -19.16 -8.57
C ASP A 182 -4.92 -18.68 -8.38
N ASP A 183 -5.80 -19.47 -7.77
CA ASP A 183 -7.19 -19.11 -7.45
C ASP A 183 -7.34 -18.32 -6.14
N GLY A 184 -6.24 -17.84 -5.55
CA GLY A 184 -6.25 -17.06 -4.31
C GLY A 184 -6.36 -17.89 -3.03
N ARG A 185 -6.59 -19.21 -3.15
CA ARG A 185 -6.70 -20.12 -1.99
C ARG A 185 -5.33 -20.50 -1.44
N GLU A 186 -5.35 -20.95 -0.20
CA GLU A 186 -4.15 -21.36 0.53
C GLU A 186 -4.20 -22.86 0.80
N GLU A 187 -3.05 -23.53 0.68
CA GLU A 187 -2.91 -24.96 0.91
C GLU A 187 -1.75 -25.19 1.88
N ARG A 188 -1.97 -26.01 2.91
CA ARG A 188 -0.90 -26.35 3.85
C ARG A 188 0.00 -27.42 3.23
N ILE A 189 1.30 -27.15 3.15
CA ILE A 189 2.28 -28.03 2.52
C ILE A 189 3.50 -28.18 3.44
N LEU A 190 4.05 -29.39 3.51
CA LEU A 190 5.33 -29.63 4.17
C LEU A 190 6.47 -29.28 3.19
N ALA A 191 7.00 -28.07 3.30
CA ALA A 191 8.13 -27.57 2.52
C ALA A 191 8.95 -26.57 3.35
N ARG A 192 10.15 -26.21 2.89
CA ARG A 192 10.96 -25.20 3.56
C ARG A 192 10.33 -23.80 3.35
N PRO A 193 10.37 -22.90 4.34
CA PRO A 193 9.80 -21.57 4.21
C PRO A 193 10.36 -20.76 3.03
N GLU A 194 11.64 -20.94 2.68
CA GLU A 194 12.28 -20.21 1.58
C GLU A 194 11.72 -20.62 0.23
N ASP A 195 11.48 -21.93 0.02
CA ASP A 195 10.89 -22.47 -1.20
C ASP A 195 9.44 -21.99 -1.35
N LEU A 196 8.66 -22.02 -0.25
CA LEU A 196 7.29 -21.52 -0.23
C LEU A 196 7.22 -20.02 -0.50
N LEU A 197 8.15 -19.23 0.05
CA LEU A 197 8.20 -17.79 -0.20
C LEU A 197 8.41 -17.51 -1.69
N GLU A 198 9.36 -18.19 -2.32
CA GLU A 198 9.63 -18.02 -3.74
C GLU A 198 8.42 -18.40 -4.61
N GLU A 199 7.78 -19.54 -4.33
CA GLU A 199 6.54 -19.95 -5.02
C GLU A 199 5.40 -18.94 -4.84
N ASN A 200 5.16 -18.51 -3.60
CA ASN A 200 4.11 -17.55 -3.28
C ASN A 200 4.34 -16.18 -3.94
N LEU A 201 5.60 -15.73 -4.02
CA LEU A 201 5.95 -14.50 -4.73
C LEU A 201 5.64 -14.60 -6.22
N ARG A 202 5.94 -15.73 -6.87
CA ARG A 202 5.61 -15.95 -8.29
C ARG A 202 4.09 -15.93 -8.53
N VAL A 203 3.30 -16.46 -7.59
CA VAL A 203 1.83 -16.44 -7.67
C VAL A 203 1.29 -15.01 -7.60
N VAL A 204 1.72 -14.23 -6.59
CA VAL A 204 1.28 -12.84 -6.44
C VAL A 204 1.76 -11.96 -7.60
N ALA A 205 2.98 -12.19 -8.11
CA ALA A 205 3.49 -11.50 -9.29
C ALA A 205 2.57 -11.71 -10.51
N ARG A 206 2.10 -12.94 -10.75
CA ARG A 206 1.14 -13.22 -11.84
C ARG A 206 -0.17 -12.46 -11.68
N TRP A 207 -0.71 -12.35 -10.46
CA TRP A 207 -1.91 -11.56 -10.20
C TRP A 207 -1.69 -10.08 -10.53
N ALA A 208 -0.54 -9.52 -10.15
CA ALA A 208 -0.19 -8.12 -10.41
C ALA A 208 0.12 -7.84 -11.90
N GLU A 209 0.70 -8.81 -12.62
CA GLU A 209 1.06 -8.69 -14.04
C GLU A 209 -0.12 -9.00 -14.98
N GLY A 210 -1.15 -9.71 -14.52
CA GLY A 210 -2.28 -10.11 -15.35
C GLY A 210 -2.12 -11.43 -16.09
N GLY A 211 -1.27 -12.32 -15.61
CA GLY A 211 -1.13 -13.65 -16.20
C GLY A 211 -2.43 -14.44 -16.02
N ARG A 212 -3.09 -14.81 -17.13
CA ARG A 212 -4.30 -15.65 -17.09
C ARG A 212 -3.96 -17.00 -16.44
N SER A 213 -4.67 -17.35 -15.38
CA SER A 213 -4.66 -18.72 -14.87
C SER A 213 -5.46 -19.63 -15.80
N LYS A 214 -5.08 -20.90 -15.93
CA LYS A 214 -5.89 -21.92 -16.62
C LYS A 214 -7.30 -22.10 -16.03
N SER A 215 -7.56 -21.58 -14.82
CA SER A 215 -8.89 -21.57 -14.19
C SER A 215 -9.82 -20.46 -14.69
N ASP A 216 -9.29 -19.41 -15.35
CA ASP A 216 -10.04 -18.17 -15.64
C ASP A 216 -11.01 -18.30 -16.82
N ALA A 217 -11.08 -19.48 -17.43
CA ALA A 217 -12.02 -19.77 -18.51
C ALA A 217 -13.45 -20.06 -18.04
N ARG A 218 -13.76 -20.05 -16.73
CA ARG A 218 -15.07 -20.50 -16.21
C ARG A 218 -15.90 -19.49 -15.43
N ASP A 219 -15.35 -18.39 -14.93
CA ASP A 219 -16.12 -17.44 -14.11
C ASP A 219 -15.91 -16.00 -14.59
N THR A 220 -16.74 -15.58 -15.55
CA THR A 220 -17.00 -14.15 -15.78
C THR A 220 -17.89 -13.64 -14.65
N LEU A 221 -17.30 -12.94 -13.68
CA LEU A 221 -18.05 -12.18 -12.68
C LEU A 221 -18.79 -11.01 -13.34
N PRO A 222 -20.08 -10.76 -13.01
CA PRO A 222 -20.77 -9.57 -13.48
C PRO A 222 -20.30 -8.37 -12.65
N VAL A 223 -19.63 -7.42 -13.29
CA VAL A 223 -19.47 -6.07 -12.74
C VAL A 223 -20.85 -5.45 -12.66
N ARG A 224 -21.38 -5.25 -11.46
CA ARG A 224 -22.53 -4.35 -11.24
C ARG A 224 -21.99 -3.01 -10.75
N VAL A 225 -22.11 -2.01 -11.62
CA VAL A 225 -21.96 -0.59 -11.33
C VAL A 225 -23.07 -0.13 -10.40
#